data_AF-A0A9D9ZCL7-F1
#
_entry.id   AF-A0A9D9ZCL7-F1
#
_cell.length_a   1.000
_cell.length_b   1.000
_cell.length_c   1.000
_cell.angle_alpha   90.00
_cell.angle_beta   90.00
_cell.angle_gamma   90.00
#
_symmetry.space_group_name_H-M   'P 1'
#
loop_
_entity.id
_entity.type
_entity.pdbx_description
1 polymer ?
#
loop_
_entity_poly.entity_id
_entity_poly.type
_entity_poly.pdbx_seq_one_letter_code
_entity_poly.pdbx_strand_id
1 'polypeptide(L)' 'MLKQDSNLTKSQLSERLHISRASIWRVLSQLKELNFIEHKGSDKNGHWIVK' A
#
# COMPACT_ATOMS: atom_id res chain seq x y z
N MET A 1 5.35 -11.22 -20.81
CA MET A 1 5.69 -9.88 -20.27
C MET A 1 5.01 -9.74 -18.92
N LEU A 2 5.77 -9.82 -17.83
CA LEU A 2 5.27 -9.52 -16.49
C LEU A 2 5.03 -8.01 -16.43
N LYS A 3 3.78 -7.58 -16.65
CA LYS A 3 3.39 -6.20 -16.35
C LYS A 3 3.78 -5.96 -14.90
N GLN A 4 4.62 -4.97 -14.65
CA GLN A 4 4.84 -4.49 -13.29
C GLN A 4 3.46 -4.05 -12.76
N ASP A 5 2.86 -4.89 -11.93
CA ASP A 5 1.59 -4.60 -11.26
C ASP A 5 1.85 -3.48 -10.25
N SER A 6 1.89 -2.24 -10.74
CA SER A 6 2.09 -1.02 -9.97
C SER A 6 0.93 -0.71 -9.01
N ASN A 7 -0.12 -1.53 -9.01
CA ASN A 7 -1.28 -1.39 -8.15
C ASN A 7 -1.18 -2.34 -6.96
N LEU A 8 -0.28 -2.02 -6.03
CA LEU A 8 -0.16 -2.77 -4.77
C LEU A 8 -1.34 -2.42 -3.86
N THR A 9 -2.41 -3.21 -3.94
CA THR A 9 -3.60 -2.99 -3.11
C THR A 9 -3.41 -3.53 -1.69
N LYS A 10 -4.16 -2.98 -0.72
CA LYS A 10 -4.12 -3.43 0.70
C LYS A 10 -4.39 -4.94 0.86
N SER A 11 -5.20 -5.52 -0.03
CA SER A 11 -5.52 -6.96 -0.02
C SER A 11 -4.30 -7.81 -0.43
N GLN A 12 -3.61 -7.43 -1.50
CA GLN A 12 -2.42 -8.14 -1.98
C GLN A 12 -1.26 -8.03 -0.98
N LEU A 13 -1.12 -6.90 -0.29
CA LEU A 13 -0.16 -6.74 0.81
C LEU A 13 -0.45 -7.71 1.96
N SER A 14 -1.73 -7.93 2.29
CA SER A 14 -2.12 -8.78 3.42
C SER A 14 -1.83 -10.24 3.15
N GLU A 15 -2.10 -10.68 1.93
CA GLU A 15 -1.85 -12.05 1.49
C GLU A 15 -0.35 -12.34 1.38
N ARG A 16 0.46 -11.42 0.81
CA ARG A 16 1.90 -11.62 0.63
C ARG A 16 2.71 -11.55 1.92
N LEU A 17 2.31 -10.69 2.84
CA LEU A 17 3.06 -10.42 4.07
C LEU A 17 2.46 -11.17 5.28
N HIS A 18 1.37 -11.92 5.09
CA HIS A 18 0.64 -12.66 6.14
C HIS A 18 0.34 -11.81 7.39
N ILE A 19 0.06 -10.53 7.20
CA ILE A 19 -0.23 -9.56 8.26
C ILE A 19 -1.66 -9.06 8.17
N SER A 20 -2.22 -8.75 9.33
CA SER A 20 -3.58 -8.22 9.42
C SER A 20 -3.72 -6.88 8.67
N ARG A 21 -4.93 -6.59 8.19
CA ARG A 21 -5.26 -5.30 7.56
C ARG A 21 -4.91 -4.10 8.46
N ALA A 22 -5.08 -4.23 9.77
CA ALA A 22 -4.73 -3.19 10.75
C ALA A 22 -3.20 -2.98 10.82
N SER A 23 -2.43 -4.06 10.82
CA SER A 23 -0.96 -4.00 10.82
C SER A 23 -0.43 -3.33 9.55
N ILE A 24 -1.01 -3.66 8.38
CA ILE A 24 -0.66 -3.03 7.10
C ILE A 24 -0.97 -1.54 7.13
N TRP A 25 -2.14 -1.15 7.63
CA TRP A 25 -2.49 0.26 7.76
C TRP A 25 -1.50 1.01 8.65
N ARG A 26 -1.09 0.43 9.78
CA ARG A 26 -0.08 1.02 10.67
C ARG A 26 1.26 1.22 9.93
N VAL A 27 1.73 0.21 9.21
CA VAL A 27 2.99 0.27 8.45
C VAL A 27 2.90 1.31 7.33
N LEU A 28 1.81 1.34 6.57
CA LEU A 28 1.60 2.32 5.50
C LEU A 28 1.54 3.76 6.04
N SER A 29 0.88 3.98 7.18
CA SER A 29 0.87 5.29 7.85
C SER A 29 2.27 5.72 8.28
N GLN A 30 3.07 4.82 8.86
CA GLN A 30 4.47 5.11 9.22
C GLN A 30 5.31 5.44 7.99
N LEU A 31 5.20 4.66 6.91
CA LEU A 31 5.94 4.91 5.67
C LEU A 31 5.54 6.24 5.02
N LYS A 32 4.25 6.63 5.15
CA LYS A 32 3.77 7.93 4.69
C LYS A 32 4.34 9.08 5.51
N GLU A 33 4.35 8.97 6.84
CA GLU A 33 4.97 9.95 7.74
C GLU A 33 6.46 10.12 7.47
N LEU A 34 7.16 9.01 7.19
CA LEU A 34 8.56 8.99 6.80
C LEU A 34 8.80 9.46 5.35
N ASN A 35 7.76 9.88 4.62
CA ASN A 35 7.84 10.35 3.23
C ASN A 35 8.33 9.31 2.21
N PHE A 36 8.34 8.02 2.52
CA PHE A 36 8.70 6.97 1.56
C PHE A 36 7.59 6.67 0.55
N ILE A 37 6.34 6.87 0.96
CA ILE A 37 5.17 6.60 0.13
C ILE A 37 4.15 7.72 0.19
N GLU A 38 3.31 7.82 -0.83
CA GLU A 38 2.18 8.74 -0.89
C GLU A 38 0.89 8.01 -1.27
N HIS A 39 -0.23 8.36 -0.63
CA HIS A 39 -1.54 7.86 -1.05
C HIS A 39 -2.16 8.84 -2.05
N LYS A 40 -2.43 8.38 -3.28
CA LYS A 40 -3.14 9.16 -4.30
C LYS A 40 -4.54 8.58 -4.52
N GLY A 41 -5.54 9.45 -4.53
CA GLY A 41 -6.96 9.10 -4.77
C GLY A 41 -7.81 9.00 -3.50
N SER A 42 -9.04 8.52 -3.66
CA SER A 42 -10.04 8.38 -2.59
C SER A 42 -9.88 7.07 -1.81
N ASP A 43 -10.50 6.94 -0.64
CA ASP A 43 -10.37 5.70 0.16
C ASP A 43 -10.84 4.42 -0.55
N LYS A 44 -11.77 4.55 -1.50
CA LYS A 44 -12.31 3.43 -2.29
C LYS A 44 -11.44 3.06 -3.49
N ASN A 45 -10.82 4.05 -4.15
CA ASN A 45 -10.12 3.86 -5.43
C ASN A 45 -8.66 4.35 -5.40
N GLY A 46 -8.15 4.63 -4.21
CA GLY A 46 -6.81 5.15 -4.00
C GLY A 46 -5.75 4.06 -4.06
N HIS A 47 -4.54 4.48 -4.41
CA HIS A 47 -3.37 3.62 -4.48
C HIS A 47 -2.18 4.29 -3.80
N TRP A 48 -1.22 3.47 -3.41
CA TRP A 48 0.03 3.92 -2.79
C TRP A 48 1.13 4.00 -3.86
N ILE A 49 1.82 5.12 -3.89
CA ILE A 49 2.97 5.37 -4.76
C ILE A 49 4.22 5.40 -3.88
N VAL A 50 5.26 4.69 -4.30
CA VAL A 50 6.60 4.76 -3.67
C VAL A 50 7.35 5.94 -4.28
N LYS A 51 7.93 6.81 -3.45
CA LYS A 51 8.75 7.94 -3.90
C LYS A 51 10.16 7.50 -4.30
#